data_AF-A0A099FJV2-F1
#
_entry.id   AF-A0A099FJV2-F1
#
_cell.length_a   1.000
_cell.length_b   1.000
_cell.length_c   1.000
_cell.angle_alpha   90.00
_cell.angle_beta   90.00
_cell.angle_gamma   90.00
#
_symmetry.space_group_name_H-M   'P 1'
#
loop_
_entity.id
_entity.type
_entity.pdbx_description
1 polymer ?
#
loop_
_entity_poly.entity_id
_entity_poly.type
_entity_poly.pdbx_seq_one_letter_code
_entity_poly.pdbx_strand_id
1 'polypeptide(L)'
;MSLQKVGNFSLHNGGGFVARMKFAYIDDEGQKKSTRETGDILLGQTKTAKLEEFDIPDGALVYLHVDVVWGKDNEAARAFTYERGNTCTAAYTITGTTLSNTLGLIDVNC
;
A
#
# COMPACT_ATOMS: atom_id res chain seq x y z
N MET A 1 4.68 16.26 -14.82
CA MET A 1 4.05 14.95 -15.10
C MET A 1 3.09 14.69 -13.95
N SER A 2 1.79 14.52 -14.22
CA SER A 2 0.82 14.18 -13.18
C SER A 2 1.03 12.73 -12.74
N LEU A 3 1.04 12.48 -11.43
CA LEU A 3 1.04 11.12 -10.91
C LEU A 3 -0.29 10.43 -11.25
N GLN A 4 -0.25 9.10 -11.38
CA GLN A 4 -1.45 8.31 -11.63
C GLN A 4 -2.36 8.35 -10.40
N LYS A 5 -3.67 8.48 -10.63
CA LYS A 5 -4.68 8.55 -9.57
C LYS A 5 -5.24 7.17 -9.23
N VAL A 6 -5.46 6.91 -7.95
CA VAL A 6 -6.05 5.65 -7.45
C VAL A 6 -6.95 5.92 -6.25
N GLY A 7 -7.95 5.06 -6.04
CA GLY A 7 -8.73 5.05 -4.79
C GLY A 7 -8.42 3.85 -3.90
N ASN A 8 -7.77 2.82 -4.46
CA ASN A 8 -7.58 1.53 -3.79
C ASN A 8 -6.16 1.00 -3.99
N PHE A 9 -5.71 0.21 -3.03
CA PHE A 9 -4.49 -0.59 -3.13
C PHE A 9 -4.82 -2.05 -2.87
N SER A 10 -4.21 -2.95 -3.62
CA SER A 10 -4.31 -4.39 -3.40
C SER A 10 -2.93 -4.97 -3.16
N LEU A 11 -2.79 -5.86 -2.19
CA LEU A 11 -1.54 -6.56 -1.91
C LEU A 11 -1.79 -8.07 -1.89
N HIS A 12 -1.07 -8.77 -2.75
CA HIS A 12 -0.89 -10.22 -2.68
C HIS A 12 0.33 -10.57 -1.83
N ASN A 13 0.18 -11.44 -0.84
CA ASN A 13 1.29 -11.96 -0.06
C ASN A 13 1.70 -13.35 -0.56
N GLY A 14 2.78 -13.41 -1.35
CA GLY A 14 3.43 -14.65 -1.76
C GLY A 14 4.65 -15.02 -0.90
N GLY A 15 4.90 -14.31 0.21
CA GLY A 15 6.03 -14.54 1.11
C GLY A 15 5.69 -15.44 2.30
N GLY A 16 6.69 -16.13 2.84
CA GLY A 16 6.55 -17.03 4.00
C GLY A 16 6.39 -16.30 5.33
N PHE A 17 5.58 -15.25 5.39
CA PHE A 17 5.37 -14.37 6.55
C PHE A 17 3.96 -13.80 6.56
N VAL A 18 3.58 -13.13 7.64
CA VAL A 18 2.33 -12.35 7.71
C VAL A 18 2.62 -10.92 7.32
N ALA A 19 1.85 -10.37 6.39
CA ALA A 19 1.97 -9.00 5.89
C ALA A 19 0.77 -8.15 6.32
N ARG A 20 0.98 -6.84 6.51
CA ARG A 20 -0.08 -5.85 6.71
C ARG A 20 0.18 -4.65 5.84
N MET A 21 -0.87 -4.09 5.23
CA MET A 21 -0.76 -2.84 4.49
C MET A 21 -0.88 -1.65 5.43
N LYS A 22 -0.07 -0.65 5.21
CA LYS A 22 -0.11 0.67 5.81
C LYS A 22 0.14 1.70 4.71
N PHE A 23 -0.36 2.91 4.86
CA PHE A 23 -0.17 3.95 3.86
C PHE A 23 0.60 5.10 4.46
N ALA A 24 1.65 5.53 3.77
CA ALA A 24 2.32 6.79 4.11
C ALA A 24 1.83 7.87 3.14
N TYR A 25 1.47 9.04 3.65
CA TYR A 25 1.03 10.16 2.84
C TYR A 25 1.63 11.48 3.32
N ILE A 26 1.70 12.45 2.42
CA ILE A 26 2.10 13.83 2.76
C ILE A 26 0.82 14.63 3.01
N ASP A 27 0.71 15.22 4.19
CA ASP A 27 -0.42 16.09 4.52
C ASP A 27 -0.24 17.53 3.98
N ASP A 28 -1.25 18.37 4.19
CA ASP A 28 -1.26 19.76 3.70
C ASP A 28 -0.16 20.63 4.35
N GLU A 29 0.43 20.19 5.46
CA GLU A 29 1.56 20.84 6.14
C GLU A 29 2.92 20.34 5.62
N GLY A 30 2.93 19.44 4.64
CA GLY A 30 4.13 18.84 4.08
C GLY A 30 4.75 17.74 4.95
N GLN A 31 4.05 17.26 5.97
CA GLN A 31 4.54 16.21 6.88
C GLN A 31 4.18 14.83 6.36
N LYS A 32 5.13 13.90 6.39
CA LYS A 32 4.88 12.48 6.08
C LYS A 32 4.18 11.84 7.28
N LYS A 33 2.89 11.54 7.13
CA LYS A 33 2.07 10.77 8.08
C LYS A 33 1.95 9.33 7.61
N SER A 34 1.67 8.43 8.55
CA SER A 34 1.35 7.04 8.25
C SER A 34 0.02 6.67 8.87
N THR A 35 -0.77 5.88 8.16
CA THR A 35 -2.08 5.42 8.61
C THR A 35 -1.96 4.29 9.62
N ARG A 36 -3.09 3.83 10.17
CA ARG A 36 -3.18 2.51 10.79
C ARG A 36 -2.91 1.41 9.76
N GLU A 37 -2.52 0.24 10.27
CA GLU A 37 -2.40 -1.00 9.49
C GLU A 37 -3.78 -1.56 9.10
N THR A 38 -3.82 -2.33 8.02
CA THR A 38 -4.87 -3.32 7.80
C THR A 38 -4.70 -4.51 8.75
N GLY A 39 -5.72 -5.35 8.88
CA GLY A 39 -5.52 -6.69 9.45
C GLY A 39 -4.60 -7.57 8.59
N ASP A 40 -4.17 -8.68 9.18
CA ASP A 40 -3.22 -9.67 8.63
C ASP A 40 -3.60 -10.16 7.21
N ILE A 41 -2.56 -10.38 6.41
CA ILE A 41 -2.59 -11.00 5.07
C ILE A 41 -1.62 -12.18 5.11
N LEU A 42 -2.16 -13.40 5.13
CA LEU A 42 -1.37 -14.62 5.23
C LEU A 42 -0.80 -15.04 3.87
N LEU A 43 0.13 -16.00 3.87
CA LEU A 43 0.70 -16.57 2.64
C LEU A 43 -0.41 -17.05 1.68
N GLY A 44 -0.28 -16.64 0.41
CA GLY A 44 -1.19 -16.94 -0.68
C GLY A 44 -2.45 -16.06 -0.70
N GLN A 45 -2.64 -15.17 0.28
CA GLN A 45 -3.81 -14.31 0.34
C GLN A 45 -3.59 -12.98 -0.35
N THR A 46 -4.69 -12.41 -0.83
CA THR A 46 -4.74 -11.06 -1.38
C THR A 46 -5.75 -10.25 -0.59
N LYS A 47 -5.40 -9.00 -0.27
CA LYS A 47 -6.32 -8.06 0.37
C LYS A 47 -6.31 -6.73 -0.38
N THR A 48 -7.50 -6.18 -0.56
CA THR A 48 -7.69 -4.83 -1.10
C THR A 48 -8.10 -3.90 0.02
N ALA A 49 -7.47 -2.74 0.09
CA ALA A 49 -7.77 -1.67 1.03
C ALA A 49 -8.20 -0.43 0.25
N LYS A 50 -9.31 0.16 0.67
CA LYS A 50 -9.79 1.43 0.14
C LYS A 50 -9.21 2.57 0.94
N LEU A 51 -8.61 3.56 0.28
CA LEU A 51 -7.94 4.67 0.97
C LEU A 51 -8.92 5.57 1.74
N GLU A 52 -10.19 5.56 1.36
CA GLU A 52 -11.28 6.25 2.06
C GLU A 52 -11.47 5.80 3.52
N GLU A 53 -10.99 4.61 3.88
CA GLU A 53 -11.10 4.05 5.24
C GLU A 53 -9.96 4.49 6.19
N PHE A 54 -9.00 5.30 5.71
CA PHE A 54 -7.75 5.60 6.42
C PHE A 54 -7.51 7.10 6.72
N ASP A 55 -8.57 7.92 6.71
CA ASP A 55 -8.51 9.37 7.00
C ASP A 55 -7.47 10.14 6.15
N ILE A 56 -7.17 9.65 4.95
CA ILE A 56 -6.23 10.29 4.03
C ILE A 56 -6.95 11.45 3.31
N PRO A 57 -6.34 12.65 3.23
CA PRO A 57 -6.90 13.77 2.47
C PRO A 57 -6.97 13.45 0.96
N ASP A 58 -8.05 13.89 0.32
CA ASP A 58 -8.19 13.76 -1.14
C ASP A 58 -7.10 14.57 -1.87
N GLY A 59 -6.51 14.00 -2.92
CA GLY A 59 -5.39 14.61 -3.65
C GLY A 59 -4.01 14.39 -3.00
N ALA A 60 -3.93 13.77 -1.82
CA ALA A 60 -2.66 13.49 -1.17
C ALA A 60 -1.81 12.49 -1.97
N LEU A 61 -0.48 12.62 -1.85
CA LEU A 61 0.46 11.64 -2.38
C LEU A 61 0.59 10.48 -1.41
N VAL A 62 0.31 9.27 -1.88
CA VAL A 62 0.25 8.06 -1.06
C VAL A 62 1.27 7.02 -1.55
N TYR A 63 1.96 6.41 -0.58
CA TYR A 63 2.89 5.31 -0.74
C TYR A 63 2.34 4.10 0.02
N LEU A 64 2.45 2.91 -0.59
CA LEU A 64 2.18 1.67 0.11
C LEU A 64 3.38 1.32 1.00
N HIS A 65 3.12 1.04 2.27
CA HIS A 65 4.06 0.46 3.21
C HIS A 65 3.53 -0.91 3.64
N VAL A 66 4.39 -1.92 3.69
CA VAL A 66 4.03 -3.28 4.07
C VAL A 66 4.81 -3.65 5.32
N ASP A 67 4.08 -3.75 6.42
CA ASP A 67 4.62 -4.20 7.69
C ASP A 67 4.70 -5.74 7.65
N VAL A 68 5.90 -6.26 7.83
CA VAL A 68 6.19 -7.70 7.86
C VAL A 68 6.31 -8.11 9.32
N VAL A 69 5.35 -8.91 9.78
CA VAL A 69 5.27 -9.34 11.18
C VAL A 69 6.57 -10.09 11.53
N TRP A 70 7.31 -9.54 12.50
CA TRP A 70 8.60 -10.03 13.01
C TRP A 70 9.76 -9.97 12.01
N GLY A 71 9.65 -9.11 10.99
CA GLY A 71 10.61 -9.01 9.91
C GLY A 71 11.06 -7.61 9.57
N LYS A 72 11.52 -7.47 8.33
CA LYS A 72 11.90 -6.20 7.74
C LYS A 72 10.76 -5.68 6.88
N ASP A 73 10.25 -4.51 7.22
CA ASP A 73 9.18 -3.85 6.48
C ASP A 73 9.66 -3.36 5.10
N ASN A 74 8.71 -3.09 4.21
CA ASN A 74 9.00 -2.66 2.85
C ASN A 74 8.10 -1.49 2.42
N GLU A 75 8.69 -0.45 1.84
CA GLU A 75 7.96 0.69 1.30
C GLU A 75 8.04 0.68 -0.22
N ALA A 76 6.89 0.85 -0.88
CA ALA A 76 6.82 0.95 -2.33
C ALA A 76 7.52 2.24 -2.79
N ALA A 77 8.38 2.10 -3.81
CA ALA A 77 9.08 3.24 -4.40
C ALA A 77 8.16 4.18 -5.21
N ARG A 78 6.97 3.70 -5.61
CA ARG A 78 6.06 4.46 -6.48
C ARG A 78 4.94 5.12 -5.66
N ALA A 79 4.86 6.44 -5.79
CA ALA A 79 3.75 7.23 -5.26
C ALA A 79 2.55 7.23 -6.21
N PHE A 80 1.35 7.33 -5.65
CA PHE A 80 0.12 7.61 -6.39
C PHE A 80 -0.60 8.80 -5.78
N THR A 81 -1.39 9.51 -6.57
CA THR A 81 -2.29 10.53 -6.05
C THR A 81 -3.59 9.85 -5.62
N TYR A 82 -3.99 10.01 -4.37
CA TYR A 82 -5.29 9.54 -3.92
C TYR A 82 -6.40 10.40 -4.54
N GLU A 83 -7.42 9.76 -5.09
CA GLU A 83 -8.67 10.40 -5.49
C GLU A 83 -9.85 9.65 -4.89
N ARG A 84 -10.66 10.34 -4.09
CA ARG A 84 -11.82 9.78 -3.41
C ARG A 84 -12.86 9.30 -4.43
N GLY A 85 -13.37 8.09 -4.22
CA GLY A 85 -14.34 7.45 -5.13
C GLY A 85 -13.75 6.93 -6.43
N ASN A 86 -12.44 7.07 -6.66
CA ASN A 86 -11.78 6.49 -7.82
C ASN A 86 -11.73 4.95 -7.71
N THR A 87 -12.20 4.24 -8.73
CA THR A 87 -12.26 2.77 -8.75
C THR A 87 -10.91 2.14 -9.11
N CYS A 88 -9.93 2.92 -9.56
CA CYS A 88 -8.61 2.45 -9.90
C CYS A 88 -7.93 1.81 -8.69
N THR A 89 -7.32 0.65 -8.91
CA THR A 89 -6.62 -0.14 -7.89
C THR A 89 -5.16 -0.35 -8.28
N ALA A 90 -4.23 0.15 -7.47
CA ALA A 90 -2.82 -0.20 -7.59
C ALA A 90 -2.57 -1.58 -6.97
N ALA A 91 -2.25 -2.57 -7.80
CA ALA A 91 -2.03 -3.94 -7.37
C ALA A 91 -0.54 -4.21 -7.16
N TYR A 92 -0.21 -4.74 -5.98
CA TYR A 92 1.13 -5.08 -5.54
C TYR A 92 1.24 -6.56 -5.17
N THR A 93 2.45 -7.08 -5.27
CA THR A 93 2.82 -8.38 -4.72
C THR A 93 4.03 -8.23 -3.81
N ILE A 94 4.01 -8.92 -2.67
CA ILE A 94 5.19 -9.08 -1.81
C ILE A 94 5.58 -10.55 -1.74
N THR A 95 6.85 -10.86 -1.98
CA THR A 95 7.38 -12.24 -1.99
C THR A 95 8.70 -12.33 -1.24
N GLY A 96 9.09 -13.53 -0.83
CA GLY A 96 10.38 -13.79 -0.17
C GLY A 96 10.21 -14.29 1.26
N THR A 97 11.16 -13.96 2.13
CA THR A 97 11.19 -14.35 3.54
C THR A 97 11.12 -13.13 4.45
N THR A 98 10.88 -13.38 5.74
CA THR A 98 10.72 -12.35 6.77
C THR A 98 11.87 -11.32 6.81
N LEU A 99 13.12 -11.76 6.57
CA LEU A 99 14.32 -10.89 6.59
C LEU A 99 14.76 -10.41 5.20
N SER A 100 14.22 -11.00 4.13
CA SER A 100 14.55 -10.66 2.75
C SER A 100 13.31 -10.82 1.88
N ASN A 101 12.59 -9.72 1.70
CA ASN A 101 11.38 -9.65 0.89
C ASN A 101 11.51 -8.61 -0.21
N THR A 102 10.67 -8.75 -1.23
CA THR A 102 10.59 -7.83 -2.37
C THR A 102 9.15 -7.44 -2.59
N LEU A 103 8.88 -6.13 -2.60
CA LEU A 103 7.59 -5.54 -2.92
C LEU A 103 7.63 -4.99 -4.35
N GLY A 104 6.67 -5.38 -5.17
CA GLY A 104 6.58 -4.95 -6.57
C GLY A 104 5.17 -4.56 -6.96
N LEU A 105 5.03 -3.46 -7.71
CA LEU A 105 3.80 -3.12 -8.40
C LEU A 105 3.64 -4.08 -9.60
N ILE A 106 2.52 -4.79 -9.66
CA ILE A 106 2.22 -5.71 -10.75
C ILE A 106 1.30 -5.09 -11.79
N ASP A 107 0.38 -4.23 -11.36
CA ASP A 107 -0.61 -3.64 -12.27
C ASP A 107 -1.29 -2.41 -11.65
N VAL A 108 -1.93 -1.59 -12.48
CA VAL A 108 -2.87 -0.57 -12.03
C VAL A 108 -4.14 -0.67 -12.86
N ASN A 109 -5.19 -1.18 -12.24
CA ASN A 109 -6.45 -1.48 -12.92
C ASN A 109 -7.45 -0.34 -12.73
N CYS A 110 -7.86 0.24 -13.84
CA CYS A 110 -8.93 1.22 -14.03
C CYS A 110 -9.83 0.68 -15.15
#